data_AF-A0A420EIY6-F1
#
_entry.id   AF-A0A420EIY6-F1
#
_cell.length_a   1.000
_cell.length_b   1.000
_cell.length_c   1.000
_cell.angle_alpha   90.00
_cell.angle_beta   90.00
_cell.angle_gamma   90.00
#
_symmetry.space_group_name_H-M   'P 1'
#
loop_
_entity.id
_entity.type
_entity.pdbx_description
1 polymer ?
#
loop_
_entity_poly.entity_id
_entity_poly.type
_entity_poly.pdbx_seq_one_letter_code
_entity_poly.pdbx_strand_id
1 'polypeptide(L)'
;MRLVAMMVPVTLLLSACGKEAPEPAPEETEIPEELVKAPLQVAKHTNDSESVGTPREERVATLALLNKRNNLTQDIEMTPGESKRFGNVVIRLATCERTAPWEHPSETGAFVQVLVHERSADNSRAEWHRIFSGWLFKNSPSLNVVQHPIYDVWVKDCAMSFPGEEAPASSSSD
;
A
#
# COMPACT_ATOMS: atom_id res chain seq x y z
N MET A 1 -10.06 32.44 95.25
CA MET A 1 -10.16 31.42 94.19
C MET A 1 -9.94 32.11 92.84
N ARG A 2 -8.81 31.88 92.15
CA ARG A 2 -8.52 32.48 90.83
C ARG A 2 -8.78 31.46 89.73
N LEU A 3 -9.53 31.88 88.71
CA LEU A 3 -9.74 31.18 87.43
C LEU A 3 -8.42 31.02 86.68
N VAL A 4 -8.24 29.90 85.98
CA VAL A 4 -7.30 29.77 84.86
C VAL A 4 -8.08 29.22 83.67
N ALA A 5 -8.17 30.04 82.62
CA ALA A 5 -8.82 29.78 81.36
C ALA A 5 -7.95 28.87 80.48
N MET A 6 -8.59 27.89 79.85
CA MET A 6 -7.97 26.90 78.96
C MET A 6 -8.04 27.44 77.52
N MET A 7 -6.89 27.74 76.92
CA MET A 7 -6.73 28.26 75.56
C MET A 7 -6.40 27.09 74.63
N VAL A 8 -7.23 26.82 73.62
CA VAL A 8 -6.98 25.81 72.57
C VAL A 8 -6.49 26.52 71.31
N PRO A 9 -5.39 26.12 70.66
CA PRO A 9 -4.91 26.75 69.45
C PRO A 9 -5.60 26.13 68.22
N VAL A 10 -6.18 26.98 67.37
CA VAL A 10 -6.70 26.61 66.05
C VAL A 10 -5.56 26.73 65.05
N THR A 11 -5.05 25.60 64.55
CA THR A 11 -4.06 25.55 63.47
C THR A 11 -4.78 25.40 62.12
N LEU A 12 -4.77 26.47 61.33
CA LEU A 12 -5.22 26.46 59.93
C LEU A 12 -4.12 25.81 59.05
N LEU A 13 -4.42 24.65 58.47
CA LEU A 13 -3.61 24.04 57.42
C LEU A 13 -4.03 24.60 56.05
N LEU A 14 -3.18 25.43 55.43
CA LEU A 14 -3.28 25.75 54.01
C LEU A 14 -2.82 24.53 53.20
N SER A 15 -3.75 23.83 52.55
CA SER A 15 -3.44 22.83 51.53
C SER A 15 -3.34 23.51 50.15
N ALA A 16 -2.13 23.52 49.60
CA ALA A 16 -1.79 24.01 48.27
C ALA A 16 -2.08 22.95 47.19
N CYS A 17 -2.36 23.44 45.97
CA CYS A 17 -2.76 22.70 44.77
C CYS A 17 -1.81 21.58 44.33
N GLY A 18 -2.40 20.48 43.85
CA GLY A 18 -1.74 19.46 43.03
C GLY A 18 -2.79 18.69 42.23
N LYS A 19 -3.26 19.26 41.12
CA LYS A 19 -4.04 18.55 40.11
C LYS A 19 -3.39 18.80 38.75
N GLU A 20 -2.54 17.86 38.35
CA GLU A 20 -2.14 17.70 36.95
C GLU A 20 -3.42 17.51 36.14
N ALA A 21 -3.64 18.34 35.12
CA ALA A 21 -4.81 18.21 34.25
C ALA A 21 -4.67 16.91 33.44
N PRO A 22 -5.70 16.04 33.38
CA PRO A 22 -5.63 14.84 32.56
C PRO A 22 -5.45 15.23 31.08
N GLU A 23 -4.52 14.56 30.41
CA GLU A 23 -4.26 14.77 28.98
C GLU A 23 -5.55 14.53 28.17
N PRO A 24 -5.90 15.41 27.22
CA PRO A 24 -7.12 15.25 26.43
C PRO A 24 -7.00 14.00 25.55
N ALA A 25 -7.76 12.96 25.87
CA ALA A 25 -7.93 11.81 25.00
C ALA A 25 -8.92 12.15 23.87
N PRO A 26 -8.66 11.72 22.62
CA PRO A 26 -9.61 11.89 21.54
C PRO A 26 -10.90 11.13 21.85
N GLU A 27 -12.04 11.83 21.92
CA GLU A 27 -13.35 11.19 21.95
C GLU A 27 -13.67 10.66 20.56
N GLU A 28 -13.82 9.35 20.44
CA GLU A 28 -14.27 8.71 19.21
C GLU A 28 -15.75 9.06 18.99
N THR A 29 -16.02 9.87 17.96
CA THR A 29 -17.39 10.15 17.53
C THR A 29 -17.91 8.98 16.71
N GLU A 30 -19.07 8.45 17.12
CA GLU A 30 -19.73 7.38 16.39
C GLU A 30 -20.21 7.87 15.03
N ILE A 31 -20.09 7.00 14.02
CA ILE A 31 -20.60 7.25 12.68
C ILE A 31 -22.14 7.32 12.77
N PRO A 32 -22.78 8.44 12.35
CA PRO A 32 -24.24 8.55 12.37
C PRO A 32 -24.92 7.35 11.71
N GLU A 33 -25.96 6.80 12.36
CA GLU A 33 -26.67 5.61 11.87
C GLU A 33 -27.19 5.75 10.43
N GLU A 34 -27.45 6.97 9.98
CA GLU A 34 -27.87 7.28 8.61
C GLU A 34 -26.79 6.89 7.58
N LEU A 35 -25.51 7.13 7.90
CA LEU A 35 -24.38 6.74 7.04
C LEU A 35 -24.12 5.24 7.07
N VAL A 36 -24.47 4.56 8.16
CA VAL A 36 -24.39 3.09 8.28
C VAL A 36 -25.52 2.41 7.48
N LYS A 37 -26.72 3.02 7.49
CA LYS A 37 -27.93 2.48 6.85
C LYS A 37 -28.04 2.84 5.37
N ALA A 38 -27.34 3.87 4.90
CA ALA A 38 -27.25 4.20 3.48
C ALA A 38 -26.34 3.19 2.78
N PRO A 39 -26.87 2.24 1.97
CA PRO A 39 -25.99 1.42 1.16
C PRO A 39 -25.22 2.34 0.23
N LEU A 40 -23.89 2.17 0.17
CA LEU A 40 -23.09 2.78 -0.88
C LEU A 40 -23.75 2.41 -2.20
N GLN A 41 -24.29 3.41 -2.89
CA GLN A 41 -24.87 3.21 -4.21
C GLN A 41 -23.70 3.01 -5.18
N VAL A 42 -23.26 1.75 -5.29
CA VAL A 42 -22.42 1.33 -6.39
C VAL A 42 -23.31 1.44 -7.62
N ALA A 43 -23.05 2.45 -8.46
CA ALA A 43 -23.69 2.53 -9.76
C ALA A 43 -23.53 1.17 -10.43
N LYS A 44 -24.65 0.51 -10.76
CA LYS A 44 -24.60 -0.68 -11.59
C LYS A 44 -24.09 -0.20 -12.94
N HIS A 45 -22.83 -0.49 -13.24
CA HIS A 45 -22.31 -0.37 -14.59
C HIS A 45 -23.17 -1.28 -15.46
N THR A 46 -24.18 -0.71 -16.13
CA THR A 46 -24.72 -1.31 -17.34
C THR A 46 -23.53 -1.43 -18.28
N ASN A 47 -23.43 -2.52 -19.04
CA ASN A 47 -22.31 -2.80 -19.96
C ASN A 47 -22.17 -1.79 -21.11
N ASP A 48 -22.77 -0.60 -20.99
CA ASP A 48 -22.78 0.52 -21.91
C ASP A 48 -21.97 1.73 -21.39
N SER A 49 -21.30 1.62 -20.23
CA SER A 49 -20.24 2.58 -19.91
C SER A 49 -19.02 2.19 -20.73
N GLU A 50 -18.75 2.95 -21.80
CA GLU A 50 -17.53 2.89 -22.60
C GLU A 50 -16.33 2.57 -21.69
N SER A 51 -15.82 1.34 -21.79
CA SER A 51 -14.64 0.95 -21.03
C SER A 51 -13.50 1.87 -21.44
N VAL A 52 -13.04 2.73 -20.52
CA VAL A 52 -12.00 3.75 -20.78
C VAL A 52 -10.64 3.10 -21.11
N GLY A 53 -10.55 1.77 -21.17
CA GLY A 53 -9.41 1.03 -21.69
C GLY A 53 -9.62 -0.48 -21.61
N THR A 54 -8.56 -1.24 -21.85
CA THR A 54 -8.55 -2.70 -21.68
C THR A 54 -9.03 -3.07 -20.27
N PRO A 55 -10.00 -4.00 -20.13
CA PRO A 55 -10.43 -4.55 -18.85
C PRO A 55 -9.25 -5.10 -18.06
N ARG A 56 -9.28 -4.96 -16.72
CA ARG A 56 -8.16 -5.34 -15.84
C ARG A 56 -7.69 -6.76 -16.08
N GLU A 57 -8.61 -7.69 -16.27
CA GLU A 57 -8.37 -9.12 -16.43
C GLU A 57 -7.60 -9.46 -17.71
N GLU A 58 -7.65 -8.59 -18.72
CA GLU A 58 -7.02 -8.76 -20.04
C GLU A 58 -5.64 -8.09 -20.13
N ARG A 59 -5.22 -7.37 -19.09
CA ARG A 59 -3.93 -6.67 -19.09
C ARG A 59 -2.79 -7.62 -18.81
N VAL A 60 -1.60 -7.27 -19.29
CA VAL A 60 -0.37 -8.01 -19.03
C VAL A 60 0.68 -7.08 -18.48
N ALA A 61 1.18 -7.34 -17.27
CA ALA A 61 2.29 -6.60 -16.71
C ALA A 61 3.60 -7.30 -17.03
N THR A 62 4.60 -6.54 -17.46
CA THR A 62 5.98 -7.02 -17.56
C THR A 62 6.75 -6.46 -16.38
N LEU A 63 7.12 -7.33 -15.45
CA LEU A 63 7.95 -7.04 -14.29
C LEU A 63 9.37 -7.51 -14.56
N ALA A 64 10.37 -6.87 -13.96
CA ALA A 64 11.72 -7.43 -13.90
C ALA A 64 12.05 -7.86 -12.47
N LEU A 65 12.70 -9.02 -12.36
CA LEU A 65 13.25 -9.56 -11.13
C LEU A 65 14.77 -9.63 -11.24
N LEU A 66 15.47 -8.97 -10.32
CA LEU A 66 16.91 -9.08 -10.15
C LEU A 66 17.25 -9.92 -8.93
N ASN A 67 18.17 -10.87 -9.10
CA ASN A 67 18.89 -11.48 -8.01
C ASN A 67 20.28 -10.83 -7.87
N LYS A 68 20.45 -10.01 -6.83
CA LYS A 68 21.66 -9.23 -6.53
C LYS A 68 22.87 -10.12 -6.19
N ARG A 69 22.67 -11.39 -5.80
CA ARG A 69 23.77 -12.31 -5.47
C ARG A 69 24.51 -12.85 -6.68
N ASN A 70 23.79 -13.11 -7.77
CA ASN A 70 24.35 -13.70 -8.98
C ASN A 70 24.20 -12.78 -10.21
N ASN A 71 23.68 -11.57 -10.02
CA ASN A 71 23.47 -10.55 -11.05
C ASN A 71 22.59 -11.04 -12.22
N LEU A 72 21.64 -11.93 -11.95
CA LEU A 72 20.71 -12.45 -12.94
C LEU A 72 19.41 -11.63 -12.91
N THR A 73 19.05 -11.04 -14.06
CA THR A 73 17.78 -10.33 -14.26
C THR A 73 16.88 -11.13 -15.19
N GLN A 74 15.60 -11.25 -14.84
CA GLN A 74 14.59 -11.94 -15.64
C GLN A 74 13.37 -11.05 -15.80
N ASP A 75 12.83 -11.00 -17.02
CA ASP A 75 11.54 -10.40 -17.29
C ASP A 75 10.44 -11.43 -17.02
N ILE A 76 9.35 -10.97 -16.41
CA ILE A 76 8.24 -11.78 -15.95
C ILE A 76 6.96 -11.12 -16.44
N GLU A 77 6.32 -11.75 -17.41
CA GLU A 77 4.98 -11.37 -17.83
C GLU A 77 3.95 -12.00 -16.90
N MET A 78 2.98 -11.23 -16.43
CA MET A 78 1.94 -11.70 -15.52
C MET A 78 0.59 -11.06 -15.83
N THR A 79 -0.49 -11.82 -15.69
CA THR A 79 -1.86 -11.27 -15.71
C THR A 79 -2.31 -10.88 -14.29
N PRO A 80 -3.15 -9.86 -14.12
CA PRO A 80 -3.70 -9.51 -12.81
C PRO A 80 -4.35 -10.69 -12.08
N GLY A 81 -4.01 -10.86 -10.80
CA GLY A 81 -4.39 -12.00 -9.97
C GLY A 81 -3.38 -13.15 -9.98
N GLU A 82 -2.40 -13.15 -10.87
CA GLU A 82 -1.41 -14.23 -10.96
C GLU A 82 -0.36 -14.16 -9.83
N SER A 83 0.16 -15.33 -9.46
CA SER A 83 1.30 -15.48 -8.56
C SER A 83 2.35 -16.39 -9.18
N LYS A 84 3.60 -15.92 -9.31
CA LYS A 84 4.73 -16.71 -9.84
C LYS A 84 5.83 -16.84 -8.80
N ARG A 85 6.52 -17.99 -8.82
CA ARG A 85 7.62 -18.31 -7.91
C ARG A 85 8.93 -18.46 -8.67
N PHE A 86 9.99 -17.85 -8.14
CA PHE A 86 11.36 -17.93 -8.65
C PHE A 86 12.30 -18.28 -7.49
N GLY A 87 12.63 -19.56 -7.33
CA GLY A 87 13.45 -20.02 -6.20
C GLY A 87 12.83 -19.67 -4.83
N ASN A 88 13.47 -18.74 -4.12
CA ASN A 88 13.03 -18.29 -2.78
C ASN A 88 12.24 -16.98 -2.81
N VAL A 89 11.79 -16.50 -3.98
CA VAL A 89 10.90 -15.34 -4.08
C VAL A 89 9.59 -15.72 -4.76
N VAL A 90 8.49 -15.15 -4.29
CA VAL A 90 7.16 -15.23 -4.90
C VAL A 90 6.70 -13.80 -5.16
N ILE A 91 6.25 -13.55 -6.39
CA ILE A 91 5.68 -12.27 -6.80
C ILE A 91 4.21 -12.50 -7.08
N ARG A 92 3.35 -11.68 -6.49
CA ARG A 92 1.91 -11.64 -6.76
C ARG A 92 1.56 -10.33 -7.43
N LEU A 93 0.88 -10.38 -8.56
CA LEU A 93 0.39 -9.21 -9.26
C LEU A 93 -1.09 -9.02 -8.95
N ALA A 94 -1.47 -7.89 -8.35
CA ALA A 94 -2.89 -7.58 -8.14
C ALA A 94 -3.50 -6.86 -9.35
N THR A 95 -2.77 -5.92 -9.93
CA THR A 95 -3.15 -5.16 -11.13
C THR A 95 -1.94 -4.45 -11.73
N CYS A 96 -2.03 -4.08 -13.00
CA CYS A 96 -1.18 -3.07 -13.61
C CYS A 96 -2.03 -2.02 -14.34
N GLU A 97 -1.48 -0.81 -14.45
CA GLU A 97 -2.10 0.34 -15.09
C GLU A 97 -1.05 1.17 -15.82
N ARG A 98 -1.48 1.86 -16.87
CA ARG A 98 -0.72 2.91 -17.55
C ARG A 98 -1.65 4.12 -17.69
N THR A 99 -1.12 5.33 -17.59
CA THR A 99 -1.90 6.55 -17.87
C THR A 99 -2.30 6.62 -19.34
N ALA A 100 -3.37 7.35 -19.64
CA ALA A 100 -3.78 7.55 -21.02
C ALA A 100 -2.66 8.22 -21.84
N PRO A 101 -2.54 7.95 -23.16
CA PRO A 101 -1.49 8.55 -23.99
C PRO A 101 -1.47 10.09 -23.99
N TRP A 102 -2.62 10.72 -23.79
CA TRP A 102 -2.79 12.18 -23.74
C TRP A 102 -2.64 12.78 -22.34
N GLU A 103 -2.38 11.96 -21.31
CA GLU A 103 -2.16 12.42 -19.94
C GLU A 103 -0.68 12.62 -19.67
N HIS A 104 -0.31 13.73 -19.01
CA HIS A 104 1.07 14.07 -18.68
C HIS A 104 1.20 14.41 -17.18
N PRO A 105 2.22 13.90 -16.47
CA PRO A 105 3.27 12.99 -16.96
C PRO A 105 2.75 11.58 -17.23
N SER A 106 3.36 10.89 -18.20
CA SER A 106 3.06 9.47 -18.43
C SER A 106 3.53 8.64 -17.24
N GLU A 107 2.70 7.73 -16.76
CA GLU A 107 3.05 6.83 -15.68
C GLU A 107 2.61 5.40 -16.01
N THR A 108 3.42 4.42 -15.61
CA THR A 108 3.11 3.00 -15.71
C THR A 108 3.41 2.35 -14.38
N GLY A 109 2.42 1.69 -13.80
CA GLY A 109 2.55 1.10 -12.48
C GLY A 109 1.89 -0.25 -12.32
N ALA A 110 2.29 -0.96 -11.27
CA ALA A 110 1.68 -2.22 -10.88
C ALA A 110 1.62 -2.35 -9.37
N PHE A 111 0.50 -2.86 -8.87
CA PHE A 111 0.41 -3.25 -7.46
C PHE A 111 0.92 -4.68 -7.31
N VAL A 112 2.02 -4.83 -6.58
CA VAL A 112 2.67 -6.13 -6.39
C VAL A 112 2.85 -6.44 -4.92
N GLN A 113 2.84 -7.73 -4.62
CA GLN A 113 3.31 -8.26 -3.33
C GLN A 113 4.51 -9.16 -3.58
N VAL A 114 5.57 -8.95 -2.82
CA VAL A 114 6.78 -9.76 -2.90
C VAL A 114 6.97 -10.49 -1.58
N LEU A 115 7.05 -11.82 -1.66
CA LEU A 115 7.28 -12.70 -0.53
C LEU A 115 8.61 -13.43 -0.74
N VAL A 116 9.39 -13.59 0.32
CA VAL A 116 10.65 -14.34 0.28
C VAL A 116 10.64 -15.47 1.29
N HIS A 117 11.36 -16.55 0.97
CA HIS A 117 11.56 -17.69 1.84
C HIS A 117 12.95 -17.61 2.46
N GLU A 118 13.02 -17.06 3.66
CA GLU A 118 14.28 -16.86 4.39
C GLU A 118 14.13 -17.25 5.86
N ARG A 119 15.27 -17.41 6.55
CA ARG A 119 15.24 -17.66 7.99
C ARG A 119 14.85 -16.38 8.72
N SER A 120 13.99 -16.53 9.72
CA SER A 120 13.66 -15.45 10.63
C SER A 120 14.88 -15.06 11.49
N ALA A 121 14.85 -13.85 12.05
CA ALA A 121 15.94 -13.26 12.82
C ALA A 121 16.32 -14.08 14.07
N ASP A 122 15.42 -14.93 14.56
CA ASP A 122 15.63 -15.85 15.69
C ASP A 122 16.36 -17.15 15.30
N ASN A 123 16.87 -17.26 14.07
CA ASN A 123 17.47 -18.47 13.51
C ASN A 123 16.54 -19.70 13.51
N SER A 124 15.23 -19.47 13.54
CA SER A 124 14.25 -20.53 13.35
C SER A 124 14.19 -21.00 11.89
N ARG A 125 13.24 -21.89 11.61
CA ARG A 125 13.05 -22.53 10.32
C ARG A 125 12.79 -21.47 9.24
N ALA A 126 13.24 -21.71 8.01
CA ALA A 126 12.94 -20.80 6.91
C ALA A 126 11.43 -20.73 6.66
N GLU A 127 10.90 -19.52 6.60
CA GLU A 127 9.46 -19.24 6.44
C GLU A 127 9.21 -18.17 5.38
N TRP A 128 8.01 -18.20 4.81
CA TRP A 128 7.59 -17.20 3.85
C TRP A 128 7.12 -15.96 4.58
N HIS A 129 7.76 -14.82 4.30
CA HIS A 129 7.28 -13.53 4.79
C HIS A 129 7.24 -12.52 3.65
N ARG A 130 6.35 -11.56 3.78
CA ARG A 130 6.11 -10.52 2.79
C ARG A 130 7.05 -9.34 3.05
N ILE A 131 7.93 -9.08 2.09
CA ILE A 131 8.91 -7.97 2.16
C ILE A 131 8.38 -6.69 1.51
N PHE A 132 7.38 -6.80 0.64
CA PHE A 132 6.80 -5.65 -0.05
C PHE A 132 5.32 -5.88 -0.37
N SER A 133 4.53 -4.81 -0.29
CA SER A 133 3.12 -4.77 -0.72
C SER A 133 2.77 -3.33 -1.07
N GLY A 134 2.66 -3.01 -2.35
CA GLY A 134 2.37 -1.64 -2.77
C GLY A 134 2.44 -1.45 -4.28
N TRP A 135 2.27 -0.21 -4.69
CA TRP A 135 2.45 0.22 -6.07
C TRP A 135 3.94 0.40 -6.39
N LEU A 136 4.35 -0.08 -7.55
CA LEU A 136 5.64 0.22 -8.16
C LEU A 136 5.39 1.04 -9.42
N PHE A 137 6.32 1.94 -9.73
CA PHE A 137 6.19 2.92 -10.82
C PHE A 137 7.41 2.88 -11.72
N LYS A 138 7.19 2.69 -13.02
CA LYS A 138 8.23 2.64 -14.06
C LYS A 138 8.86 4.01 -14.26
N ASN A 139 8.03 5.06 -14.35
CA ASN A 139 8.49 6.41 -14.68
C ASN A 139 9.01 7.15 -13.44
N SER A 140 8.50 6.78 -12.26
CA SER A 140 8.88 7.39 -10.98
C SER A 140 9.37 6.36 -9.94
N PRO A 141 10.48 5.63 -10.15
CA PRO A 141 10.91 4.53 -9.26
C PRO A 141 11.18 4.97 -7.82
N SER A 142 11.55 6.24 -7.61
CA SER A 142 11.82 6.78 -6.28
C SER A 142 10.59 6.89 -5.38
N LEU A 143 9.37 6.78 -5.92
CA LEU A 143 8.14 6.85 -5.13
C LEU A 143 7.96 5.63 -4.23
N ASN A 144 8.28 4.43 -4.74
CA ASN A 144 8.15 3.17 -4.00
C ASN A 144 9.11 2.12 -4.60
N VAL A 145 9.88 1.46 -3.75
CA VAL A 145 10.91 0.48 -4.15
C VAL A 145 10.85 -0.78 -3.30
N VAL A 146 11.18 -1.92 -3.90
CA VAL A 146 11.33 -3.19 -3.18
C VAL A 146 12.69 -3.22 -2.49
N GLN A 147 12.69 -3.08 -1.17
CA GLN A 147 13.93 -3.09 -0.39
C GLN A 147 14.23 -4.49 0.14
N HIS A 148 15.16 -5.18 -0.51
CA HIS A 148 15.65 -6.48 -0.06
C HIS A 148 17.12 -6.69 -0.46
N PRO A 149 17.96 -7.34 0.39
CA PRO A 149 19.38 -7.53 0.12
C PRO A 149 19.68 -8.43 -1.09
N ILE A 150 18.80 -9.37 -1.40
CA ILE A 150 19.02 -10.36 -2.47
C ILE A 150 18.15 -10.09 -3.71
N TYR A 151 16.95 -9.57 -3.53
CA TYR A 151 15.95 -9.48 -4.61
C TYR A 151 15.59 -8.03 -4.88
N ASP A 152 15.36 -7.70 -6.14
CA ASP A 152 14.74 -6.44 -6.54
C ASP A 152 13.64 -6.74 -7.55
N VAL A 153 12.54 -5.99 -7.49
CA VAL A 153 11.42 -6.13 -8.42
C VAL A 153 10.96 -4.75 -8.84
N TRP A 154 10.85 -4.52 -10.14
CA TRP A 154 10.35 -3.26 -10.70
C TRP A 154 9.47 -3.49 -11.92
N VAL A 155 8.67 -2.48 -12.26
CA VAL A 155 7.78 -2.50 -13.41
C VAL A 155 8.54 -2.10 -14.66
N LYS A 156 8.43 -2.90 -15.72
CA LYS A 156 8.92 -2.54 -17.06
C LYS A 156 7.79 -2.08 -17.97
N ASP A 157 6.62 -2.70 -17.89
CA ASP A 157 5.49 -2.33 -18.75
C ASP A 157 4.14 -2.83 -18.23
N CYS A 158 3.07 -2.25 -18.75
CA CYS A 158 1.70 -2.77 -18.64
C CYS A 158 1.04 -2.67 -20.01
N ALA A 159 0.85 -3.81 -20.66
CA ALA A 159 0.18 -3.92 -21.93
C ALA A 159 -1.33 -3.73 -21.73
N MET A 160 -1.82 -2.57 -22.15
CA MET A 160 -3.22 -2.15 -22.19
C MET A 160 -3.38 -1.03 -23.22
N SER A 161 -4.61 -0.86 -23.71
CA SER A 161 -4.99 0.15 -24.72
C SER A 161 -6.10 1.05 -24.22
N PHE A 162 -6.11 2.29 -24.69
CA PHE A 162 -7.21 3.25 -24.50
C PHE A 162 -8.06 3.39 -25.77
N PRO A 163 -9.37 3.69 -25.67
CA PRO A 163 -10.18 4.06 -26.84
C PRO A 163 -9.56 5.27 -27.55
N GLY A 164 -9.40 5.18 -28.87
CA GLY A 164 -8.78 6.24 -29.68
C GLY A 164 -7.24 6.23 -29.72
N GLU A 165 -6.58 5.25 -29.08
CA GLU A 165 -5.16 4.97 -29.29
C GLU A 165 -5.01 4.26 -30.65
N GLU A 166 -4.72 5.01 -31.70
CA GLU A 166 -4.38 4.43 -33.01
C GLU A 166 -3.09 3.61 -32.86
N ALA A 167 -3.22 2.28 -33.01
CA ALA A 167 -2.07 1.39 -32.99
C ALA A 167 -1.04 1.88 -34.03
N PRO A 168 0.26 1.99 -33.68
CA PRO A 168 1.26 2.27 -34.69
C PRO A 168 1.21 1.13 -35.71
N ALA A 169 0.90 1.49 -36.97
CA ALA A 169 0.87 0.56 -38.09
C ALA A 169 2.13 -0.30 -38.04
N SER A 170 1.94 -1.62 -37.92
CA SER A 170 3.01 -2.60 -38.03
C SER A 170 3.80 -2.32 -39.31
N SER A 171 5.02 -1.82 -39.17
CA SER A 171 5.93 -1.66 -40.29
C SER A 171 6.38 -3.05 -40.73
N SER A 172 5.59 -3.68 -41.58
CA SER A 172 6.06 -4.73 -42.46
C SER A 172 6.99 -4.06 -43.48
N SER A 173 8.29 -4.13 -43.22
CA SER A 173 9.31 -3.87 -44.23
C SER A 173 9.75 -5.22 -44.80
N ASP A 174 9.52 -5.37 -46.11
CA ASP A 174 10.04 -6.42 -46.99
C ASP A 174 11.56 -6.66 -46.86
#